data_AF-A0A3E0WGV5-F1
#
_entry.id   AF-A0A3E0WGV5-F1
#
_cell.length_a   1.000
_cell.length_b   1.000
_cell.length_c   1.000
_cell.angle_alpha   90.00
_cell.angle_beta   90.00
_cell.angle_gamma   90.00
#
_symmetry.space_group_name_H-M   'P 1'
#
loop_
_entity.id
_entity.type
_entity.pdbx_description
1 polymer ?
#
loop_
_entity_poly.entity_id
_entity_poly.type
_entity_poly.pdbx_seq_one_letter_code
_entity_poly.pdbx_strand_id
1 'polypeptide(L)' 'MKVIDPDPSRLAASIHDKKQEMITLGLKYGLTDRRTVKCSQQLDKLLNLHNSLRPFYVASFTFLYFLA' A
#
# COMPACT_ATOMS: atom_id res chain seq x y z
N MET A 1 -23.06 15.93 -5.56
CA MET A 1 -21.61 15.76 -5.28
C MET A 1 -21.14 14.60 -6.14
N LYS A 2 -20.36 14.82 -7.20
CA LYS A 2 -19.88 13.71 -8.03
C LYS A 2 -18.89 12.91 -7.19
N VAL A 3 -19.22 11.66 -6.89
CA VAL A 3 -18.28 10.71 -6.30
C VAL A 3 -17.21 10.49 -7.36
N ILE A 4 -16.05 11.09 -7.16
CA ILE A 4 -14.89 10.89 -8.01
C ILE A 4 -14.36 9.52 -7.59
N ASP A 5 -14.64 8.50 -8.39
CA ASP A 5 -14.08 7.18 -8.17
C ASP A 5 -12.54 7.28 -8.12
N PRO A 6 -11.88 6.65 -7.14
CA PRO A 6 -10.44 6.74 -7.00
C PRO A 6 -9.75 6.15 -8.23
N ASP A 7 -9.12 7.01 -9.03
CA ASP A 7 -8.29 6.63 -10.17
C ASP A 7 -7.15 5.70 -9.69
N PRO A 8 -7.15 4.42 -10.10
CA PRO A 8 -6.17 3.44 -9.65
C PRO A 8 -4.72 3.86 -9.96
N SER A 9 -4.50 4.63 -11.03
CA SER A 9 -3.17 5.10 -11.43
C SER A 9 -2.60 6.12 -10.43
N ARG A 10 -3.45 7.03 -9.93
CA ARG A 10 -3.08 8.04 -8.92
C ARG A 10 -2.81 7.42 -7.57
N LEU A 11 -3.54 6.36 -7.22
CA LEU A 11 -3.31 5.61 -5.98
C LEU A 11 -1.98 4.85 -6.03
N ALA A 12 -1.67 4.20 -7.16
CA ALA A 12 -0.40 3.51 -7.34
C ALA A 12 0.80 4.48 -7.24
N ALA A 13 0.72 5.66 -7.87
CA ALA A 13 1.72 6.72 -7.72
C ALA A 13 1.88 7.17 -6.26
N SER A 14 0.76 7.39 -5.54
CA SER A 14 0.80 7.79 -4.13
C SER A 14 1.46 6.73 -3.23
N ILE A 15 1.24 5.44 -3.51
CA ILE A 15 1.92 4.33 -2.82
C ILE A 15 3.42 4.36 -3.09
N HIS A 16 3.81 4.57 -4.34
CA HIS A 16 5.22 4.64 -4.73
C HIS A 16 5.94 5.78 -4.00
N ASP A 17 5.38 6.99 -4.05
CA ASP A 17 5.99 8.16 -3.42
C ASP A 17 6.09 7.97 -1.90
N LYS A 18 5.06 7.38 -1.29
CA LYS A 18 5.05 7.13 0.14
C LYS A 18 6.05 6.06 0.58
N LYS A 19 6.29 5.04 -0.25
CA LYS A 19 7.38 4.06 -0.04
C LYS A 19 8.74 4.75 -0.05
N GLN A 20 8.97 5.64 -1.01
CA GLN A 20 10.25 6.34 -1.10
C GLN A 20 10.48 7.25 0.11
N GLU A 21 9.45 7.97 0.56
CA GLU A 21 9.50 8.77 1.79
C GLU A 21 9.87 7.90 3.02
N MET A 22 9.22 6.75 3.19
CA MET A 22 9.50 5.84 4.30
C MET A 22 10.93 5.31 4.26
N ILE A 23 11.47 4.97 3.08
CA ILE A 23 12.86 4.53 2.91
C ILE A 23 13.81 5.67 3.33
N THR A 24 13.59 6.89 2.84
CA THR A 24 14.41 8.04 3.21
C THR A 24 14.38 8.30 4.72
N LEU A 25 13.21 8.24 5.36
CA LEU A 25 13.09 8.40 6.81
C LEU A 25 13.76 7.27 7.59
N GLY A 26 13.60 6.02 7.14
CA GLY A 26 14.21 4.85 7.75
C GLY A 26 15.73 4.88 7.69
N LEU A 27 16.31 5.30 6.55
CA LEU A 27 17.74 5.48 6.40
C LEU A 27 18.29 6.64 7.25
N LYS A 28 17.52 7.73 7.40
CA LYS A 28 17.98 8.93 8.11
C LYS A 28 17.82 8.86 9.62
N TYR A 29 16.74 8.26 10.11
CA TYR A 29 16.35 8.30 11.52
C TYR A 29 16.13 6.93 12.15
N GLY A 30 16.16 5.85 11.36
CA GLY A 30 15.81 4.51 11.82
C GLY A 30 14.32 4.21 11.73
N LEU A 31 13.98 2.92 11.79
CA LEU A 31 12.62 2.42 11.61
C LEU A 31 11.70 2.67 12.82
N THR A 32 12.29 2.82 14.01
CA THR A 32 11.55 3.08 15.26
C THR A 32 11.33 4.57 15.53
N ASP A 33 11.91 5.48 14.72
CA ASP A 33 11.64 6.91 14.82
C ASP A 33 10.15 7.18 14.58
N ARG A 34 9.56 8.04 15.42
CA ARG A 34 8.12 8.37 15.36
C ARG A 34 7.66 8.83 13.98
N ARG A 35 8.51 9.52 13.21
CA ARG A 35 8.20 9.97 11.85
C ARG A 35 8.18 8.79 10.89
N THR A 36 9.14 7.88 10.97
CA THR A 36 9.19 6.66 10.15
C THR A 36 7.99 5.76 10.45
N VAL A 37 7.63 5.60 11.72
CA VAL A 37 6.43 4.84 12.16
C VAL A 37 5.15 5.50 11.64
N LYS A 38 5.03 6.83 11.71
CA LYS A 38 3.88 7.53 11.14
C LYS A 38 3.80 7.36 9.62
N CYS A 39 4.94 7.41 8.94
CA CYS A 39 5.03 7.20 7.50
C CYS A 39 4.58 5.79 7.11
N SER A 40 5.00 4.76 7.85
CA SER A 40 4.59 3.38 7.61
C SER A 40 3.08 3.17 7.80
N GLN A 41 2.47 3.79 8.82
CA GLN A 41 1.03 3.76 9.03
C GLN A 41 0.24 4.44 7.89
N GLN A 42 0.79 5.51 7.32
CA GLN A 42 0.18 6.17 6.16
C GLN A 42 0.30 5.31 4.90
N LEU A 43 1.46 4.69 4.69
CA LEU A 43 1.68 3.75 3.58
C LEU A 43 0.74 2.54 3.69
N ASP A 44 0.57 1.98 4.88
CA ASP A 44 -0.34 0.86 5.14
C ASP A 44 -1.79 1.20 4.74
N LYS A 45 -2.28 2.40 5.09
CA LYS A 45 -3.60 2.86 4.67
C LYS A 45 -3.75 2.91 3.14
N LEU A 46 -2.73 3.38 2.43
CA LEU A 46 -2.74 3.43 0.96
C LEU A 46 -2.76 2.02 0.35
N LEU A 47 -1.97 1.09 0.91
CA LEU A 47 -1.95 -0.31 0.47
C LEU A 47 -3.29 -1.00 0.73
N ASN A 48 -3.90 -0.77 1.89
CA ASN A 48 -5.22 -1.31 2.21
C ASN A 48 -6.30 -0.77 1.28
N LEU A 49 -6.27 0.54 0.96
CA LEU A 49 -7.17 1.12 -0.03
C LEU A 49 -6.98 0.47 -1.41
N HIS A 50 -5.74 0.32 -1.86
CA HIS A 50 -5.44 -0.30 -3.16
C HIS A 50 -5.87 -1.77 -3.21
N ASN A 51 -5.68 -2.51 -2.12
CA ASN A 51 -6.12 -3.90 -2.00
C ASN A 51 -7.65 -4.00 -2.01
N SER A 52 -8.35 -3.08 -1.35
CA SER A 52 -9.83 -3.06 -1.36
C SER A 52 -10.42 -2.76 -2.74
N LEU A 53 -9.69 -2.01 -3.57
CA LEU A 53 -10.07 -1.69 -4.94
C LEU A 53 -9.72 -2.81 -5.94
N ARG A 54 -8.92 -3.81 -5.54
CA ARG A 54 -8.59 -4.95 -6.39
C ARG A 54 -9.70 -6.00 -6.27
N PRO A 55 -10.49 -6.27 -7.32
CA PRO A 55 -11.46 -7.37 -7.31
C PRO A 55 -10.73 -8.71 -7.08
N PHE A 56 -11.42 -9.59 -6.36
CA PHE A 56 -10.97 -10.85 -5.75
C PHE A 56 -10.44 -11.90 -6.76
N TYR A 57 -9.33 -11.64 -7.45
CA TYR A 57 -8.68 -12.62 -8.34
C TYR A 57 -7.71 -13.57 -7.62
N VAL A 58 -7.46 -13.36 -6.32
CA VAL A 58 -6.40 -14.08 -5.59
C VAL A 58 -6.88 -15.33 -4.84
N ALA A 59 -8.19 -15.56 -4.73
CA ALA A 59 -8.71 -16.78 -4.10
C ALA A 59 -8.54 -18.04 -4.97
N SER A 60 -8.37 -17.88 -6.29
CA SER A 60 -8.29 -19.02 -7.22
C SER A 60 -6.87 -19.61 -7.34
N PHE A 61 -5.82 -18.83 -7.08
CA PHE A 61 -4.43 -19.28 -7.31
C PHE A 61 -3.80 -19.98 -6.11
N THR A 62 -4.26 -19.70 -4.88
CA THR A 62 -3.79 -20.39 -3.67
C THR A 62 -4.40 -21.78 -3.51
N PHE A 63 -5.57 -22.05 -4.09
CA PHE A 63 -6.22 -23.36 -4.01
C PHE A 63 -5.51 -24.44 -4.86
N LEU A 64 -4.78 -24.05 -5.90
CA LEU A 64 -4.04 -24.97 -6.79
C LEU A 64 -2.65 -25.36 -6.27
N TYR A 65 -2.01 -24.53 -5.43
CA TYR A 65 -0.69 -24.84 -4.86
C TYR A 65 -0.71 -25.74 -3.62
N PHE A 66 -1.89 -25.94 -3.01
CA PHE A 66 -2.07 -26.79 -1.82
C PHE A 66 -2.57 -28.22 -2.15
N LEU A 67 -2.84 -28.50 -3.43
CA LEU A 67 -3.38 -29.79 -3.91
C LEU A 67 -2.41 -30.53 -4.86
N ALA A 68 -1.13 -30.15 -4.87
CA ALA A 68 -0.05 -30.80 -5.62
C ALA A 68 1.06 -31.27 -4.67
#